data_AF-A0A2D5HHR0-F1
#
_entry.id   AF-A0A2D5HHR0-F1
#
_cell.length_a   1.000
_cell.length_b   1.000
_cell.length_c   1.000
_cell.angle_alpha   90.00
_cell.angle_beta   90.00
_cell.angle_gamma   90.00
#
_symmetry.space_group_name_H-M   'P 1'
#
loop_
_entity.id
_entity.type
_entity.pdbx_description
1 polymer ?
#
loop_
_entity_poly.entity_id
_entity_poly.type
_entity_poly.pdbx_seq_one_letter_code
_entity_poly.pdbx_strand_id
1 'polypeptide(L)'
;NKSIFAFMSARVGSISDNKLGGWYAYRSSKAALNMMIKNLSIEVGRKNKNAILVGLHPGTVNSNLSKPFQSNVPEKKLFSPDESVNYLLKVLFNLRSEDTGKVFAWDGKEIQP
;
A
#
# COMPACT_ATOMS: atom_id res chain seq x y z
N ASN A 1 -11.42 15.78 -13.90
CA ASN A 1 -11.30 15.50 -12.45
C ASN A 1 -10.41 14.29 -12.22
N LYS A 2 -9.60 14.33 -11.15
CA LYS A 2 -8.75 13.22 -10.68
C LYS A 2 -9.66 12.11 -10.15
N SER A 3 -9.50 10.88 -10.63
CA SER A 3 -10.21 9.70 -10.14
C SER A 3 -9.21 8.73 -9.54
N ILE A 4 -9.39 8.34 -8.28
CA ILE A 4 -8.45 7.46 -7.58
C ILE A 4 -9.14 6.16 -7.21
N PHE A 5 -8.50 5.04 -7.51
CA PHE A 5 -8.86 3.71 -7.04
C PHE A 5 -7.70 3.16 -6.21
N ALA A 6 -7.92 3.02 -4.89
CA ALA A 6 -6.88 2.64 -3.94
C ALA A 6 -7.12 1.24 -3.39
N PHE A 7 -6.06 0.44 -3.34
CA PHE A 7 -6.07 -0.94 -2.85
C PHE A 7 -5.27 -1.05 -1.55
N MET A 8 -5.80 -1.74 -0.55
CA MET A 8 -5.07 -2.01 0.68
C MET A 8 -3.99 -3.09 0.47
N SER A 9 -2.76 -2.64 0.20
CA SER A 9 -1.58 -3.49 0.08
C SER A 9 -0.79 -3.53 1.40
N ALA A 10 0.43 -4.09 1.37
CA ALA A 10 1.33 -4.10 2.51
C ALA A 10 2.79 -4.12 2.04
N ARG A 11 3.69 -3.55 2.86
CA ARG A 11 5.14 -3.59 2.60
C ARG A 11 5.69 -5.01 2.45
N VAL A 12 5.09 -5.98 3.14
CA VAL A 12 5.48 -7.40 3.01
C VAL A 12 5.20 -8.03 1.63
N GLY A 13 4.42 -7.36 0.79
CA GLY A 13 4.23 -7.72 -0.62
C GLY A 13 5.33 -7.20 -1.56
N SER A 14 6.30 -6.43 -1.05
CA SER A 14 7.54 -6.12 -1.75
C SER A 14 8.51 -7.30 -1.65
N ILE A 15 8.91 -7.81 -2.81
CA ILE A 15 9.98 -8.79 -3.03
C ILE A 15 11.34 -8.16 -2.71
N SER A 16 11.62 -6.91 -3.11
CA SER A 16 12.92 -6.26 -2.80
C SER A 16 13.15 -6.06 -1.30
N ASP A 17 12.10 -5.65 -0.57
CA ASP A 17 12.15 -5.48 0.90
C ASP A 17 12.17 -6.82 1.65
N ASN A 18 11.90 -7.95 0.98
CA ASN A 18 11.78 -9.24 1.66
C ASN A 18 13.16 -9.82 2.03
N LYS A 19 13.60 -9.55 3.26
CA LYS A 19 14.81 -10.14 3.88
C LYS A 19 14.53 -11.18 4.96
N LEU A 20 13.26 -11.33 5.36
CA LEU A 20 12.85 -12.15 6.50
C LEU A 20 12.15 -13.45 6.11
N GLY A 21 11.48 -13.50 4.96
CA GLY A 21 10.66 -14.65 4.56
C GLY A 21 9.40 -14.84 5.42
N GLY A 22 8.92 -16.10 5.48
CA GLY A 22 7.70 -16.49 6.19
C GLY A 22 6.40 -15.96 5.58
N TRP A 23 5.26 -16.29 6.18
CA TRP A 23 3.94 -15.76 5.80
C TRP A 23 3.62 -15.92 4.30
N TYR A 24 4.02 -17.05 3.70
CA TYR A 24 3.99 -17.28 2.26
C TYR A 24 2.69 -16.85 1.60
N ALA A 25 1.54 -17.31 2.09
CA ALA A 25 0.23 -16.97 1.53
C ALA A 25 -0.11 -15.48 1.62
N TYR A 26 0.25 -14.82 2.73
CA TYR A 26 -0.03 -13.39 2.90
C TYR A 26 0.91 -12.53 2.04
N ARG A 27 2.21 -12.86 2.00
CA ARG A 27 3.17 -12.15 1.15
C ARG A 27 2.85 -12.35 -0.33
N SER A 28 2.59 -13.59 -0.76
CA SER A 28 2.30 -13.88 -2.16
C SER A 28 1.02 -13.20 -2.63
N SER A 29 -0.04 -13.20 -1.81
CA SER A 29 -1.28 -12.48 -2.16
C SER A 29 -1.08 -10.97 -2.26
N LYS A 30 -0.27 -10.35 -1.38
CA LYS A 30 0.04 -8.91 -1.46
C LYS A 30 0.96 -8.57 -2.64
N ALA A 31 1.93 -9.43 -2.97
CA ALA A 31 2.76 -9.28 -4.16
C ALA A 31 1.92 -9.42 -5.45
N ALA A 32 1.01 -10.40 -5.50
CA ALA A 32 0.07 -10.58 -6.59
C ALA A 32 -0.86 -9.36 -6.75
N LEU A 33 -1.37 -8.81 -5.64
CA LEU A 33 -2.15 -7.57 -5.65
C LEU A 33 -1.34 -6.39 -6.24
N ASN A 34 -0.06 -6.25 -5.89
CA ASN A 34 0.80 -5.22 -6.47
C ASN A 34 0.93 -5.36 -7.99
N MET A 35 1.07 -6.60 -8.49
CA MET A 35 1.08 -6.87 -9.94
C MET A 35 -0.27 -6.55 -10.60
N MET A 36 -1.39 -6.88 -9.94
CA MET A 36 -2.73 -6.52 -10.45
C MET A 36 -2.90 -5.00 -10.58
N ILE A 37 -2.46 -4.23 -9.59
CA ILE A 37 -2.48 -2.76 -9.62
C ILE A 37 -1.66 -2.24 -10.80
N LYS A 38 -0.47 -2.82 -11.02
CA LYS A 38 0.39 -2.42 -12.14
C LYS A 38 -0.29 -2.68 -13.49
N ASN A 39 -0.83 -3.88 -13.71
CA ASN A 39 -1.52 -4.22 -14.96
C ASN A 39 -2.75 -3.33 -15.20
N LEU A 40 -3.60 -3.19 -14.18
CA LEU A 40 -4.82 -2.40 -14.29
C LEU A 40 -4.51 -0.91 -14.56
N SER A 41 -3.42 -0.38 -13.99
CA SER A 41 -2.98 1.00 -14.26
C SER A 41 -2.66 1.23 -15.74
N ILE A 42 -2.03 0.25 -16.40
CA ILE A 42 -1.69 0.31 -17.82
C ILE A 42 -2.96 0.23 -18.67
N GLU A 43 -3.85 -0.71 -18.34
CA GLU A 43 -5.09 -0.94 -19.08
C GLU A 43 -6.05 0.25 -18.98
N VAL A 44 -6.27 0.78 -17.78
CA VAL A 44 -7.13 1.95 -17.54
C VAL A 44 -6.48 3.21 -18.12
N GLY A 45 -5.15 3.36 -18.04
CA GLY A 45 -4.42 4.51 -18.58
C GLY A 45 -4.61 4.73 -20.09
N ARG A 46 -4.91 3.67 -20.85
CA ARG A 46 -5.27 3.76 -22.29
C ARG A 46 -6.57 4.53 -22.54
N LYS A 47 -7.51 4.46 -21.59
CA LYS A 47 -8.85 5.08 -21.70
C LYS A 47 -8.94 6.38 -20.90
N ASN A 48 -8.30 6.46 -19.74
CA ASN A 48 -8.35 7.60 -18.85
C ASN A 48 -6.95 7.91 -18.28
N LYS A 49 -6.26 8.86 -18.92
CA LYS A 49 -4.91 9.29 -18.50
C LYS A 49 -4.87 9.99 -17.13
N ASN A 50 -6.02 10.36 -16.58
CA ASN A 50 -6.15 11.01 -15.28
C ASN A 50 -6.57 10.05 -14.15
N ALA A 51 -6.75 8.75 -14.45
CA ALA A 51 -7.08 7.75 -13.45
C ALA A 51 -5.81 7.29 -12.71
N ILE A 52 -5.89 7.26 -11.38
CA ILE A 52 -4.80 6.85 -10.50
C ILE A 52 -5.19 5.56 -9.81
N LEU A 53 -4.43 4.50 -10.07
CA LEU A 53 -4.61 3.18 -9.47
C LEU A 53 -3.40 2.91 -8.59
N VAL A 54 -3.60 2.78 -7.27
CA VAL A 54 -2.47 2.71 -6.33
C VAL A 54 -2.69 1.69 -5.23
N GLY A 55 -1.59 1.10 -4.77
CA GLY A 55 -1.56 0.34 -3.52
C GLY A 55 -1.22 1.25 -2.34
N LEU A 56 -1.84 1.00 -1.19
CA LEU A 56 -1.56 1.70 0.05
C LEU A 56 -1.16 0.71 1.15
N HIS A 57 -0.03 0.95 1.79
CA HIS A 57 0.37 0.26 3.01
C HIS A 57 0.07 1.16 4.22
N PRO A 58 -0.82 0.73 5.14
CA PRO A 58 -1.29 1.56 6.25
C PRO A 58 -0.27 1.75 7.38
N GLY A 59 0.90 1.09 7.31
CA GLY A 59 1.75 0.88 8.48
C GLY A 59 1.23 -0.26 9.34
N THR A 60 1.65 -0.31 10.59
CA THR A 60 1.14 -1.30 11.55
C THR A 60 -0.01 -0.68 12.33
N VAL A 61 -1.23 -1.10 12.01
CA VAL A 61 -2.46 -0.56 12.61
C VAL A 61 -2.92 -1.47 13.73
N ASN A 62 -3.26 -0.93 14.89
CA ASN A 62 -3.86 -1.66 16.00
C ASN A 62 -5.21 -2.25 15.56
N SER A 63 -5.21 -3.54 15.25
CA SER A 63 -6.32 -4.27 14.64
C SER A 63 -6.24 -5.75 15.00
N ASN A 64 -7.31 -6.50 14.78
CA ASN A 64 -7.31 -7.95 15.00
C ASN A 64 -6.23 -8.67 14.20
N LEU A 65 -5.91 -8.19 12.98
CA LEU A 65 -4.86 -8.77 12.15
C LEU A 65 -3.46 -8.55 12.75
N SER A 66 -3.17 -7.36 13.27
CA SER A 66 -1.83 -7.04 13.78
C SER A 66 -1.61 -7.47 15.21
N LYS A 67 -2.67 -7.62 16.02
CA LYS A 67 -2.63 -7.89 17.47
C LYS A 67 -1.62 -8.98 17.88
N PRO A 68 -1.51 -10.12 17.19
CA PRO A 68 -0.52 -11.16 17.55
C PRO A 68 0.94 -10.79 17.24
N PHE A 69 1.18 -9.71 16.51
CA PHE A 69 2.46 -9.35 15.89
C PHE A 69 2.97 -7.97 16.32
N GLN A 70 2.40 -7.39 17.39
CA GLN A 70 2.76 -6.05 17.87
C GLN A 70 4.01 -6.02 18.76
N SER A 71 4.48 -7.17 19.23
CA SER A 71 5.58 -7.27 20.21
C SER A 71 6.90 -6.63 19.76
N ASN A 72 7.17 -6.62 18.45
CA ASN A 72 8.39 -6.04 17.87
C ASN A 72 8.15 -4.71 17.15
N VAL A 73 6.97 -4.11 17.30
CA VAL A 73 6.67 -2.83 16.67
C VAL A 73 7.38 -1.73 17.47
N PRO A 74 8.23 -0.90 16.83
CA PRO A 74 8.88 0.21 17.52
C PRO A 74 7.85 1.13 18.19
N GLU A 75 8.24 1.71 19.32
CA GLU A 75 7.42 2.72 20.00
C GLU A 75 7.00 3.81 19.01
N LYS A 76 5.73 4.23 19.08
CA LYS A 76 5.11 5.22 18.16
C LYS A 76 4.98 4.77 16.68
N LYS A 77 5.18 3.48 16.37
CA LYS A 77 4.89 2.89 15.04
C LYS A 77 3.72 1.90 15.02
N LEU A 78 3.00 1.81 16.12
CA LEU A 78 1.68 1.19 16.19
C LEU A 78 0.62 2.29 16.12
N PHE A 79 -0.12 2.36 15.02
CA PHE A 79 -1.11 3.42 14.80
C PHE A 79 -2.51 2.96 15.21
N SER A 80 -3.33 3.87 15.71
CA SER A 80 -4.78 3.68 15.70
C SER A 80 -5.33 3.63 14.26
N PRO A 81 -6.52 3.04 14.04
CA PRO A 81 -7.19 3.11 12.75
C PRO A 81 -7.35 4.54 12.22
N ASP A 82 -7.73 5.49 13.08
CA ASP A 82 -7.93 6.90 12.69
C ASP A 82 -6.63 7.58 12.27
N GLU A 83 -5.53 7.36 12.98
CA GLU A 83 -4.20 7.86 12.57
C GLU A 83 -3.80 7.30 11.20
N SER A 84 -3.95 5.98 11.02
CA SER A 84 -3.64 5.33 9.75
C SER A 84 -4.47 5.90 8.60
N VAL A 85 -5.77 6.09 8.79
CA VAL A 85 -6.65 6.67 7.75
C VAL A 85 -6.21 8.10 7.41
N ASN A 86 -5.91 8.91 8.42
CA ASN A 86 -5.44 10.29 8.21
C ASN A 86 -4.12 10.33 7.42
N TYR A 87 -3.18 9.42 7.69
CA TYR A 87 -1.96 9.30 6.89
C TYR A 87 -2.25 8.89 5.45
N LEU A 88 -3.08 7.88 5.25
CA LEU A 88 -3.43 7.40 3.90
C LEU A 88 -4.19 8.45 3.08
N LEU A 89 -5.08 9.23 3.70
CA LEU A 89 -5.75 10.35 3.04
C LEU A 89 -4.76 11.42 2.58
N LYS A 90 -3.76 11.76 3.42
CA LYS A 90 -2.69 12.69 3.03
C LYS A 90 -1.90 12.17 1.83
N VAL A 91 -1.59 10.87 1.77
CA VAL A 91 -0.95 10.26 0.59
C VAL A 91 -1.84 10.47 -0.64
N LEU A 92 -3.11 10.05 -0.57
CA LEU A 92 -4.06 10.12 -1.69
C LEU A 92 -4.24 11.54 -2.25
N PHE A 93 -4.34 12.55 -1.38
CA PHE A 93 -4.47 13.94 -1.80
C PHE A 93 -3.26 14.44 -2.60
N ASN A 94 -2.05 13.96 -2.27
CA ASN A 94 -0.81 14.39 -2.91
C ASN A 94 -0.43 13.59 -4.18
N LEU A 95 -1.11 12.49 -4.49
CA LEU A 95 -0.82 11.69 -5.70
C LEU A 95 -1.06 12.47 -6.99
N ARG A 96 -0.28 12.15 -8.03
CA ARG A 96 -0.45 12.65 -9.40
C ARG A 96 -0.70 11.49 -10.37
N SER A 97 -1.11 11.81 -11.60
CA SER A 97 -1.39 10.79 -12.62
C SER A 97 -0.17 9.90 -12.89
N GLU A 98 1.04 10.45 -12.80
CA GLU A 98 2.31 9.73 -12.96
C GLU A 98 2.58 8.69 -11.85
N ASP A 99 1.85 8.77 -10.74
CA ASP A 99 1.99 7.84 -9.62
C ASP A 99 1.12 6.58 -9.79
N THR A 100 0.31 6.51 -10.84
CA THR A 100 -0.51 5.34 -11.14
C THR A 100 0.34 4.07 -11.34
N GLY A 101 -0.14 2.95 -10.81
CA GLY A 101 0.54 1.65 -10.85
C GLY A 101 1.56 1.43 -9.72
N LYS A 102 1.74 2.40 -8.81
CA LYS A 102 2.69 2.31 -7.68
C LYS A 102 2.02 1.92 -6.38
N VAL A 103 2.85 1.61 -5.38
CA VAL A 103 2.45 1.32 -4.00
C VAL A 103 3.12 2.33 -3.07
N PHE A 104 2.36 2.93 -2.16
CA PHE A 104 2.86 3.91 -1.20
C PHE A 104 2.60 3.48 0.24
N ALA A 105 3.53 3.78 1.14
CA ALA A 105 3.32 3.66 2.57
C ALA A 105 2.61 4.89 3.14
N TRP A 106 2.10 4.76 4.37
CA TRP A 106 1.48 5.82 5.16
C TRP A 106 2.31 7.12 5.25
N ASP A 107 3.64 7.03 5.15
CA ASP A 107 4.56 8.18 5.17
C ASP A 107 4.80 8.79 3.79
N GLY A 108 4.06 8.37 2.76
CA GLY A 108 4.17 8.84 1.39
C GLY A 108 5.34 8.25 0.60
N LYS A 109 6.15 7.37 1.20
CA LYS A 109 7.25 6.72 0.47
C LYS A 109 6.74 5.62 -0.43
N GLU A 110 7.26 5.57 -1.63
CA GLU A 110 7.02 4.46 -2.56
C GLU A 110 7.61 3.16 -1.99
N ILE A 111 6.86 2.07 -2.10
CA ILE A 111 7.31 0.71 -1.80
C ILE A 111 7.66 0.06 -3.14
N GLN A 112 8.95 -0.24 -3.32
CA GLN A 112 9.44 -0.88 -4.53
C GLN A 112 9.02 -2.35 -4.62
N PRO A 113 8.92 -2.93 -5.82
CA PRO A 113 8.55 -4.33 -6.03
C PRO A 113 9.42 -5.30 -5.27
#